data_AF-A0A1M3LK57-F1
#
_entry.id   AF-A0A1M3LK57-F1
#
_cell.length_a   1.000
_cell.length_b   1.000
_cell.length_c   1.000
_cell.angle_alpha   90.00
_cell.angle_beta   90.00
_cell.angle_gamma   90.00
#
_symmetry.space_group_name_H-M   'P 1'
#
loop_
_entity.id
_entity.type
_entity.pdbx_description
1 polymer ?
#
loop_
_entity_poly.entity_id
_entity_poly.type
_entity_poly.pdbx_seq_one_letter_code
_entity_poly.pdbx_strand_id
1 'polypeptide(L)'
;MSDPTKDPGAQFFGPITPLAVRMPEELRTHLDMLAQLNGRSTTEECRVALETWVINAKNDPKVAARAQQVANEIEREAQAKRDAISAILGPAKSGAPKSAAKPSASTPKESVDK
;
A
#
# COMPACT_ATOMS: atom_id res chain seq x y z
N MET A 1 0.89 -23.67 -32.90
CA MET A 1 2.18 -23.09 -32.52
C MET A 1 2.04 -22.63 -31.09
N SER A 2 2.72 -23.27 -30.15
CA SER A 2 2.60 -23.01 -28.72
C SER A 2 3.45 -21.79 -28.35
N ASP A 3 2.88 -20.82 -27.64
CA ASP A 3 3.59 -19.67 -27.07
C ASP A 3 4.76 -20.13 -26.18
N PRO A 4 6.02 -19.73 -26.45
CA PRO A 4 7.18 -20.24 -25.72
C PRO A 4 7.59 -19.43 -24.47
N THR A 5 6.87 -18.38 -24.05
CA THR A 5 7.43 -17.41 -23.08
C THR A 5 6.61 -17.25 -21.80
N LYS A 6 6.15 -18.36 -21.22
CA LYS A 6 5.76 -18.34 -19.80
C LYS A 6 6.48 -19.47 -19.10
N ASP A 7 7.70 -19.19 -18.65
CA ASP A 7 8.34 -19.99 -17.63
C ASP A 7 7.39 -20.04 -16.42
N PRO A 8 6.84 -21.21 -16.07
CA PRO A 8 5.79 -21.33 -15.06
C PRO A 8 6.28 -20.98 -13.63
N GLY A 9 7.57 -20.70 -13.46
CA GLY A 9 8.19 -20.28 -12.20
C GLY A 9 8.55 -18.79 -12.09
N ALA A 10 8.42 -17.99 -13.14
CA ALA A 10 8.75 -16.57 -13.07
C ALA A 10 7.70 -15.81 -12.23
N GLN A 11 8.10 -15.30 -11.06
CA GLN A 11 7.21 -14.53 -10.17
C GLN A 11 7.29 -13.02 -10.38
N PHE A 12 8.32 -12.55 -11.10
CA PHE A 12 8.57 -11.13 -11.35
C PHE A 12 8.60 -10.88 -12.86
N PHE A 13 7.72 -10.00 -13.34
CA PHE A 13 7.60 -9.62 -14.74
C PHE A 13 7.68 -8.10 -14.87
N GLY A 14 8.39 -7.61 -15.88
CA GLY A 14 8.46 -6.18 -16.18
C GLY A 14 9.71 -5.78 -16.96
N PRO A 15 9.84 -4.49 -17.30
CA PRO A 15 11.04 -3.95 -17.92
C PRO A 15 12.29 -4.19 -17.04
N ILE A 16 13.38 -4.63 -17.67
CA ILE A 16 14.65 -4.87 -16.98
C ILE A 16 15.29 -3.53 -16.62
N THR A 17 15.57 -3.32 -15.33
CA THR A 17 16.29 -2.14 -14.83
C THR A 17 17.64 -2.58 -14.26
N PRO A 18 18.77 -1.97 -14.69
CA PRO A 18 20.08 -2.34 -14.17
C PRO A 18 20.24 -1.92 -12.70
N LEU A 19 20.96 -2.73 -11.92
CA LEU A 19 21.26 -2.47 -10.52
C LEU A 19 22.77 -2.54 -10.27
N ALA A 20 23.35 -1.47 -9.72
CA ALA A 20 24.74 -1.47 -9.25
C ALA A 20 24.76 -1.79 -7.74
N VAL A 21 25.47 -2.86 -7.36
CA VAL A 21 25.56 -3.32 -5.97
C VAL A 21 27.02 -3.29 -5.52
N ARG A 22 27.29 -2.68 -4.37
CA ARG A 22 28.59 -2.81 -3.68
C ARG A 22 28.52 -3.99 -2.73
N MET A 23 29.52 -4.86 -2.77
CA MET A 23 29.58 -6.05 -1.94
C MET A 23 31.02 -6.37 -1.54
N PRO A 24 31.24 -7.09 -0.43
CA PRO A 24 32.54 -7.62 -0.07
C PRO A 24 33.10 -8.54 -1.15
N GLU A 25 34.42 -8.57 -1.29
CA GLU A 25 35.11 -9.44 -2.25
C GLU A 25 34.78 -10.92 -2.02
N GLU A 26 34.75 -11.35 -0.76
CA GLU A 26 34.40 -12.73 -0.39
C GLU A 26 33.01 -13.15 -0.92
N LEU A 27 32.00 -12.29 -0.75
CA LEU A 27 30.66 -12.56 -1.26
C LEU A 27 30.64 -12.63 -2.79
N ARG A 28 31.43 -11.79 -3.45
CA ARG A 28 31.60 -11.84 -4.91
C ARG A 28 32.22 -13.16 -5.36
N THR A 29 33.26 -13.63 -4.68
CA THR A 29 33.91 -14.91 -4.97
C THR A 29 32.94 -16.09 -4.83
N HIS A 30 32.15 -16.12 -3.74
CA HIS A 30 31.13 -17.17 -3.56
C HIS A 30 30.10 -17.16 -4.69
N LEU A 31 29.69 -15.98 -5.15
CA LEU A 31 28.70 -15.85 -6.22
C LEU A 31 29.26 -16.25 -7.59
N ASP A 32 30.52 -15.93 -7.88
CA ASP A 32 31.20 -16.39 -9.10
C ASP A 32 31.33 -17.94 -9.14
N MET A 33 31.64 -18.57 -7.99
CA MET A 33 31.69 -20.03 -7.89
C MET A 33 30.31 -20.66 -8.15
N LEU A 34 29.25 -20.12 -7.52
CA LEU A 34 27.88 -20.60 -7.73
C LEU A 34 27.44 -20.44 -9.18
N ALA A 35 27.75 -19.30 -9.80
CA ALA A 35 27.46 -19.06 -11.21
C ALA A 35 28.14 -20.10 -12.11
N GLN A 36 29.41 -20.41 -11.85
CA GLN A 36 30.15 -21.45 -12.57
C GLN A 36 29.50 -22.83 -12.41
N LEU A 37 29.16 -23.22 -11.19
CA LEU A 37 28.53 -24.53 -10.89
C LEU A 37 27.16 -24.67 -11.57
N ASN A 38 26.40 -23.58 -11.65
CA ASN A 38 25.06 -23.56 -12.24
C ASN A 38 25.06 -23.33 -13.77
N GLY A 39 26.24 -23.10 -14.38
CA GLY A 39 26.33 -22.76 -15.80
C GLY A 39 25.68 -21.42 -16.15
N ARG A 40 25.67 -20.47 -15.20
CA ARG A 40 25.07 -19.13 -15.34
C ARG A 40 26.12 -18.04 -15.26
N SER A 41 25.73 -16.82 -15.63
CA SER A 41 26.57 -15.65 -15.35
C SER A 41 26.38 -15.20 -13.90
N THR A 42 27.41 -14.54 -13.34
CA THR A 42 27.35 -13.86 -12.03
C THR A 42 26.14 -12.92 -11.95
N THR A 43 25.82 -12.20 -13.03
CA THR A 43 24.65 -11.30 -13.08
C THR A 43 23.33 -12.06 -12.92
N GLU A 44 23.19 -13.21 -13.59
CA GLU A 44 21.99 -14.04 -13.47
C GLU A 44 21.88 -14.68 -12.09
N GLU A 45 23.00 -15.10 -11.50
CA GLU A 45 23.02 -15.63 -10.13
C GLU A 45 22.62 -14.56 -9.11
N CYS A 46 23.08 -13.32 -9.28
CA CYS A 46 22.61 -12.18 -8.49
C CYS A 46 21.10 -11.97 -8.61
N ARG A 47 20.56 -12.03 -9.84
CA ARG A 47 19.10 -11.89 -10.08
C ARG A 47 18.33 -12.97 -9.33
N VAL A 48 18.72 -14.24 -9.47
CA VAL A 48 18.06 -15.40 -8.84
C VAL A 48 18.16 -15.33 -7.32
N ALA A 49 19.30 -14.92 -6.76
CA ALA A 49 19.47 -14.74 -5.33
C ALA A 49 18.52 -13.67 -4.77
N LEU A 50 18.36 -12.54 -5.49
CA LEU A 50 17.41 -11.48 -5.12
C LEU A 50 15.96 -11.95 -5.20
N GLU A 51 15.58 -12.64 -6.27
CA GLU A 51 14.22 -13.20 -6.41
C GLU A 51 13.89 -14.16 -5.27
N THR A 52 14.81 -15.06 -4.96
CA THR A 52 14.67 -16.02 -3.85
C THR A 52 14.57 -15.30 -2.50
N TRP A 53 15.40 -14.28 -2.28
CA TRP A 53 15.34 -13.48 -1.06
C TRP A 53 13.98 -12.78 -0.89
N VAL A 54 13.44 -12.18 -1.96
CA VAL A 54 12.11 -11.54 -1.89
C VAL A 54 11.02 -12.56 -1.57
N ILE A 55 11.06 -13.73 -2.21
CA ILE A 55 10.11 -14.82 -1.94
C ILE A 55 10.17 -15.24 -0.47
N ASN A 56 11.38 -15.44 0.06
CA ASN A 56 11.59 -15.82 1.46
C ASN A 56 11.14 -14.72 2.41
N ALA A 57 11.46 -13.46 2.11
CA ALA A 57 11.08 -12.32 2.93
C ALA A 57 9.56 -12.16 3.03
N LYS A 58 8.80 -12.44 1.95
CA LYS A 58 7.33 -12.41 1.98
C LYS A 58 6.73 -13.44 2.95
N ASN A 59 7.44 -14.53 3.21
CA ASN A 59 7.01 -15.58 4.13
C ASN A 59 7.51 -15.36 5.58
N ASP A 60 8.33 -14.35 5.84
CA ASP A 60 8.80 -14.03 7.18
C ASP A 60 7.70 -13.29 7.98
N PRO A 61 7.22 -13.85 9.12
CA PRO A 61 6.19 -13.21 9.94
C PRO A 61 6.59 -11.83 10.46
N LYS A 62 7.89 -11.56 10.65
CA LYS A 62 8.37 -10.22 11.05
C LYS A 62 8.20 -9.21 9.92
N VAL A 63 8.44 -9.62 8.69
CA VAL A 63 8.22 -8.77 7.51
C VAL A 63 6.73 -8.51 7.34
N ALA A 64 5.89 -9.53 7.49
CA ALA A 64 4.43 -9.38 7.45
C ALA A 64 3.91 -8.41 8.51
N ALA A 65 4.39 -8.51 9.76
CA ALA A 65 4.01 -7.60 10.84
C ALA A 65 4.39 -6.14 10.53
N ARG A 66 5.61 -5.90 10.03
CA ARG A 66 6.05 -4.55 9.61
C ARG A 66 5.24 -4.04 8.43
N ALA A 67 4.96 -4.89 7.45
CA ALA A 67 4.13 -4.53 6.30
C ALA A 67 2.72 -4.10 6.73
N GLN A 68 2.11 -4.81 7.69
CA GLN A 68 0.82 -4.45 8.23
C GLN A 68 0.85 -3.10 8.97
N GLN A 69 1.90 -2.82 9.73
CA GLN A 69 2.07 -1.52 10.38
C GLN A 69 2.15 -0.38 9.37
N VAL A 70 2.94 -0.56 8.30
CA VAL A 70 3.03 0.41 7.21
C VAL A 70 1.68 0.60 6.52
N ALA A 71 0.93 -0.48 6.26
CA ALA A 71 -0.41 -0.39 5.68
C ALA A 71 -1.38 0.40 6.56
N ASN A 72 -1.35 0.17 7.88
CA ASN A 72 -2.20 0.91 8.83
C ASN A 72 -1.86 2.40 8.85
N GLU A 73 -0.57 2.77 8.78
CA GLU A 73 -0.15 4.16 8.75
C GLU A 73 -0.58 4.85 7.44
N ILE A 74 -0.42 4.17 6.30
CA ILE A 74 -0.89 4.67 5.01
C ILE A 74 -2.40 4.93 5.05
N GLU A 75 -3.19 4.01 5.62
CA GLU A 75 -4.64 4.21 5.70
C GLU A 75 -5.01 5.37 6.63
N ARG A 76 -4.31 5.52 7.77
CA ARG A 76 -4.50 6.66 8.68
C ARG A 76 -4.21 7.98 7.98
N GLU A 77 -3.09 8.07 7.28
CA GLU A 77 -2.72 9.26 6.51
C GLU A 77 -3.70 9.53 5.37
N ALA A 78 -4.11 8.49 4.64
CA ALA A 78 -5.05 8.60 3.55
C ALA A 78 -6.40 9.11 4.05
N GLN A 79 -6.88 8.60 5.19
CA GLN A 79 -8.12 9.05 5.80
C GLN A 79 -8.03 10.52 6.23
N ALA A 80 -6.96 10.92 6.91
CA ALA A 80 -6.76 12.32 7.29
C ALA A 80 -6.72 13.25 6.06
N LYS A 81 -6.06 12.83 4.97
CA LYS A 81 -6.05 13.57 3.70
C LYS A 81 -7.45 13.64 3.07
N ARG A 82 -8.22 12.55 3.09
CA ARG A 82 -9.61 12.52 2.60
C ARG A 82 -10.50 13.47 3.41
N ASP A 83 -10.44 13.43 4.74
CA ASP A 83 -11.24 14.28 5.63
C ASP A 83 -10.95 15.77 5.39
N ALA A 84 -9.67 16.13 5.22
CA ALA A 84 -9.27 17.49 4.88
C ALA A 84 -9.82 17.95 3.51
N ILE A 85 -9.74 17.08 2.49
CA ILE A 85 -10.30 17.36 1.16
C ILE A 85 -11.83 17.52 1.25
N SER A 86 -12.53 16.65 1.99
CA SER A 86 -13.97 16.75 2.20
C SER A 86 -14.37 18.05 2.90
N ALA A 87 -13.56 18.52 3.86
CA ALA A 87 -13.79 19.81 4.51
C ALA A 87 -13.64 21.00 3.53
N ILE A 88 -12.69 20.93 2.59
CA ILE A 88 -12.47 21.97 1.57
C ILE A 88 -13.56 21.97 0.50
N LEU A 89 -13.95 20.79 0.00
CA LEU A 89 -15.00 20.66 -1.02
C LEU A 89 -16.40 21.04 -0.48
N GLY A 90 -16.53 21.13 0.85
CA GLY A 90 -17.78 21.42 1.53
C GLY A 90 -18.80 20.29 1.38
N PRO A 91 -19.95 20.35 2.07
CA PRO A 91 -21.05 19.47 1.74
C PRO A 91 -21.41 19.72 0.27
N ALA A 92 -21.40 18.66 -0.56
CA ALA A 92 -22.21 18.68 -1.77
C ALA A 92 -23.59 19.13 -1.30
N LYS A 93 -24.02 20.32 -1.77
CA LYS A 93 -25.36 20.83 -1.53
C LYS A 93 -26.33 19.79 -2.09
N SER A 94 -26.73 18.83 -1.26
CA SER A 94 -28.09 18.33 -1.29
C SER A 94 -28.92 19.56 -0.98
N GLY A 95 -29.44 20.16 -2.05
CA GLY A 95 -30.20 21.39 -1.96
C GLY A 95 -31.42 21.18 -1.07
N ALA A 96 -31.45 21.90 0.06
CA ALA A 96 -32.54 22.80 0.42
C ALA A 96 -32.28 23.42 1.80
N PRO A 97 -32.19 24.76 1.92
CA PRO A 97 -32.38 25.45 3.18
C PRO A 97 -33.62 26.36 3.14
N LYS A 98 -34.54 26.17 4.10
CA LYS A 98 -35.40 27.13 4.82
C LYS A 98 -36.62 26.36 5.37
N SER A 99 -37.05 26.50 6.61
CA SER A 99 -37.04 27.71 7.42
C SER A 99 -37.03 27.37 8.91
N ALA A 100 -36.16 28.04 9.66
CA ALA A 100 -36.36 28.25 11.08
C ALA A 100 -37.52 29.24 11.26
N ALA A 101 -38.62 28.78 11.88
CA ALA A 101 -39.60 29.69 12.47
C ALA A 101 -39.26 29.86 13.95
N LYS A 102 -38.78 31.05 14.33
CA LYS A 102 -38.64 31.48 15.72
C LYS A 102 -40.02 31.90 16.30
N PRO A 103 -40.16 31.94 17.64
CA PRO A 103 -41.42 31.82 18.37
C PRO A 103 -42.20 33.14 18.42
N SER A 104 -43.53 33.05 18.48
CA SER A 104 -44.39 34.18 18.84
C SER A 104 -45.13 33.87 20.13
N ALA A 105 -44.89 34.70 21.14
CA ALA A 105 -45.57 34.69 22.42
C ALA A 105 -46.97 35.30 22.28
N SER A 106 -47.96 34.74 22.99
CA SER A 106 -49.17 35.45 23.46
C SER A 106 -49.77 34.68 24.63
N THR A 107 -49.82 35.36 25.78
CA THR A 107 -50.22 34.93 27.13
C THR A 107 -51.76 34.82 27.29
N PRO A 108 -52.30 34.66 28.52
CA PRO A 108 -52.76 33.43 29.17
C PRO A 108 -54.30 33.26 29.10
N LYS A 109 -54.82 32.06 29.39
CA LYS A 109 -56.19 31.92 29.93
C LYS A 109 -56.20 31.04 31.18
N GLU A 110 -56.31 31.76 32.28
CA GLU A 110 -56.87 31.37 33.56
C GLU A 110 -58.21 30.65 33.39
N SER A 111 -58.38 29.50 34.03
CA SER A 111 -59.66 28.99 34.52
C SER A 111 -59.36 28.02 35.66
N VAL A 112 -59.53 28.57 36.86
CA VAL A 112 -59.62 27.90 38.15
C VAL A 112 -60.95 27.12 38.27
N ASP A 113 -61.05 26.35 39.35
CA ASP A 113 -62.22 25.61 39.89
C ASP A 113 -62.48 24.22 39.29
N LYS A 114 -62.81 23.17 40.06
CA LYS A 114 -62.81 22.87 41.50
C LYS A 114 -63.13 21.38 41.61
#